data_AF-A0AAN6YII6-F1
#
_entry.id   AF-A0AAN6YII6-F1
#
_cell.length_a   1.000
_cell.length_b   1.000
_cell.length_c   1.000
_cell.angle_alpha   90.00
_cell.angle_beta   90.00
_cell.angle_gamma   90.00
#
_symmetry.space_group_name_H-M   'P 1'
#
loop_
_entity.id
_entity.type
_entity.pdbx_description
1 polymer ?
#
loop_
_entity_poly.entity_id
_entity_poly.type
_entity_poly.pdbx_seq_one_letter_code
_entity_poly.pdbx_strand_id
1 'polypeptide(L)'
;MLLQVIYLPARPTDEFKSFFAPVLNFSDTHVQSSWIGPWSWGGVVRPVPGGGIPMDIPRIEAKLIFRDGGHSDFQAKFEWLKERLHHAQELGMIPGQNLEPPPPYDASAPPSSSSAVGRQQPSSDGPEPNVPPTGQHQPPQPAPDEPPPDYLEAQAQAITIQYEERERQEADRR
;
A
#
# COMPACT_ATOMS: atom_id res chain seq x y z
N MET A 1 8.88 14.30 1.67
CA MET A 1 8.39 15.26 0.65
C MET A 1 7.47 14.52 -0.29
N LEU A 2 6.21 14.95 -0.42
CA LEU A 2 5.29 14.38 -1.40
C LEU A 2 5.58 15.02 -2.78
N LEU A 3 5.71 14.18 -3.80
CA LEU A 3 5.87 14.62 -5.18
C LEU A 3 4.53 15.14 -5.69
N GLN A 4 4.57 16.33 -6.30
CA GLN A 4 3.39 17.07 -6.73
C GLN A 4 3.56 17.57 -8.16
N VAL A 5 2.45 17.59 -8.88
CA VAL A 5 2.32 18.28 -10.15
C VAL A 5 1.90 19.71 -9.86
N ILE A 6 2.60 20.68 -10.44
CA ILE A 6 2.30 22.11 -10.28
C ILE A 6 2.10 22.70 -11.66
N TYR A 7 1.01 23.42 -11.84
CA TYR A 7 0.75 24.19 -13.04
C TYR A 7 0.91 25.69 -12.74
N LEU A 8 1.77 26.32 -13.54
CA LEU A 8 2.06 27.75 -13.48
C LEU A 8 1.63 28.38 -14.81
N PRO A 9 0.52 29.15 -14.85
CA PRO A 9 0.12 29.85 -16.06
C PRO A 9 1.11 30.97 -16.38
N ALA A 10 1.40 31.17 -17.66
CA ALA A 10 2.21 32.30 -18.13
C ALA A 10 1.52 33.65 -17.86
N ARG A 11 0.18 33.65 -17.76
CA ARG A 11 -0.65 34.82 -17.44
C ARG A 11 -1.71 34.40 -16.42
N PRO A 12 -1.44 34.51 -15.11
CA PRO A 12 -2.43 34.21 -14.08
C PRO A 12 -3.61 35.19 -14.16
N THR A 13 -4.81 34.70 -13.91
CA THR A 13 -6.04 35.52 -13.81
C THR A 13 -6.52 35.55 -12.35
N ASP A 14 -7.45 36.44 -12.01
CA ASP A 14 -8.05 36.47 -10.68
C ASP A 14 -8.81 35.18 -10.34
N GLU A 15 -9.44 34.58 -11.36
CA GLU A 15 -10.16 33.31 -11.24
C GLU A 15 -9.23 32.10 -11.19
N PHE A 16 -8.04 32.18 -11.81
CA PHE A 16 -7.11 31.05 -11.88
C PHE A 16 -5.64 31.49 -11.89
N LYS A 17 -4.98 31.31 -10.74
CA LYS A 17 -3.59 31.72 -10.52
C LYS A 17 -2.57 30.62 -10.74
N SER A 18 -2.86 29.44 -10.22
CA SER A 18 -2.02 28.24 -10.29
C SER A 18 -2.77 27.09 -9.64
N PHE A 19 -2.39 25.86 -9.93
CA PHE A 19 -2.80 24.74 -9.10
C PHE A 19 -1.65 23.79 -8.82
N PHE A 20 -1.80 23.01 -7.76
CA PHE A 20 -0.98 21.84 -7.51
C PHE A 20 -1.84 20.68 -7.03
N ALA A 21 -1.39 19.47 -7.33
CA ALA A 21 -1.98 18.24 -6.81
C ALA A 21 -0.91 17.17 -6.61
N PRO A 22 -1.01 16.33 -5.56
CA PRO A 22 -0.15 15.16 -5.42
C PRO A 22 -0.25 14.26 -6.65
N VAL A 23 0.84 13.61 -7.04
CA VAL A 23 0.85 12.73 -8.22
C VAL A 23 -0.16 11.57 -8.07
N LEU A 24 -0.32 11.04 -6.85
CA LEU A 24 -1.30 9.99 -6.55
C LEU A 24 -2.77 10.44 -6.64
N ASN A 25 -3.03 11.74 -6.71
CA ASN A 25 -4.39 12.27 -6.89
C ASN A 25 -4.84 12.26 -8.36
N PHE A 26 -3.96 11.93 -9.30
CA PHE A 26 -4.28 11.77 -10.71
C PHE A 26 -4.67 10.32 -11.02
N SER A 27 -5.82 10.15 -11.65
CA SER A 27 -6.38 8.87 -12.11
C SER A 27 -6.77 8.96 -13.58
N ASP A 28 -6.96 7.82 -14.24
CA ASP A 28 -7.39 7.77 -15.66
C ASP A 28 -6.51 8.63 -16.61
N THR A 29 -5.20 8.56 -16.40
CA THR A 29 -4.24 9.34 -17.16
C THR A 29 -4.00 8.71 -18.52
N HIS A 30 -4.11 9.50 -19.59
CA HIS A 30 -4.01 9.01 -20.95
C HIS A 30 -3.34 10.04 -21.87
N VAL A 31 -2.76 9.57 -22.97
CA VAL A 31 -2.27 10.43 -24.05
C VAL A 31 -3.13 10.23 -25.27
N GLN A 32 -3.57 11.35 -25.84
CA GLN A 32 -4.42 11.40 -27.03
C GLN A 32 -3.82 12.39 -28.02
N SER A 33 -3.75 11.97 -29.28
CA SER A 33 -3.53 12.86 -30.42
C SER A 33 -4.83 13.04 -31.18
N SER A 34 -5.07 14.26 -31.67
CA SER A 34 -6.07 14.46 -32.72
C SER A 34 -5.43 14.15 -34.07
N TRP A 35 -6.20 13.52 -34.98
CA TRP A 35 -5.79 13.12 -36.34
C TRP A 35 -4.90 14.15 -37.06
N ILE A 36 -5.21 15.45 -36.89
CA ILE A 36 -4.32 16.57 -37.21
C ILE A 36 -4.33 17.49 -35.98
N GLY A 37 -3.32 17.39 -35.11
CA GLY A 37 -3.25 18.28 -33.95
C GLY A 37 -2.09 18.00 -32.98
N PRO A 38 -1.88 18.91 -32.02
CA PRO A 38 -0.92 18.71 -30.95
C PRO A 38 -1.32 17.52 -30.07
N TRP A 39 -0.33 16.90 -29.46
CA TRP A 39 -0.57 15.85 -28.48
C TRP A 39 -1.17 16.45 -27.21
N SER A 40 -2.05 15.69 -26.58
CA SER A 40 -2.62 16.03 -25.30
C SER A 40 -2.42 14.90 -24.30
N TRP A 41 -2.10 15.28 -23.08
CA TRP A 41 -2.14 14.39 -21.92
C TRP A 41 -3.33 14.80 -21.07
N GLY A 42 -4.18 13.84 -20.73
CA GLY A 42 -5.37 14.03 -19.93
C GLY A 42 -5.34 13.18 -18.67
N GLY A 43 -6.09 13.58 -17.65
CA GLY A 43 -6.33 12.77 -16.46
C GLY A 43 -7.35 13.40 -15.52
N VAL A 44 -7.92 12.58 -14.65
CA VAL A 44 -8.87 13.00 -13.62
C VAL A 44 -8.13 13.28 -12.31
N VAL A 45 -8.23 14.52 -11.82
CA VAL A 45 -7.55 15.00 -10.61
C VAL A 45 -8.52 15.11 -9.46
N ARG A 46 -8.15 14.55 -8.30
CA ARG A 46 -8.83 14.80 -7.03
C ARG A 46 -8.25 16.07 -6.39
N PRO A 47 -9.05 17.13 -6.14
CA PRO A 47 -8.55 18.34 -5.50
C PRO A 47 -8.01 18.10 -4.09
N VAL A 48 -7.09 18.97 -3.66
CA VAL A 48 -6.57 18.99 -2.29
C VAL A 48 -6.78 20.37 -1.67
N PRO A 49 -6.98 20.45 -0.34
CA PRO A 49 -7.06 21.73 0.35
C PRO A 49 -5.84 22.60 0.06
N GLY A 50 -6.08 23.86 -0.32
CA GLY A 50 -5.01 24.79 -0.71
C GLY A 50 -4.39 24.53 -2.09
N GLY A 51 -4.84 23.52 -2.83
CA GLY A 51 -4.31 23.12 -4.14
C GLY A 51 -4.61 24.06 -5.30
N GLY A 52 -5.36 25.14 -5.09
CA GLY A 52 -5.75 26.07 -6.16
C GLY A 52 -6.89 25.57 -7.07
N ILE A 53 -7.50 24.42 -6.75
CA ILE A 53 -8.71 23.90 -7.39
C ILE A 53 -9.88 23.99 -6.40
N PRO A 54 -11.07 24.48 -6.81
CA PRO A 54 -12.25 24.49 -5.97
C PRO A 54 -12.60 23.08 -5.45
N MET A 55 -12.76 22.95 -4.12
CA MET A 55 -13.08 21.67 -3.46
C MET A 55 -14.54 21.25 -3.64
N ASP A 56 -15.40 22.14 -4.13
CA ASP A 56 -16.82 21.88 -4.40
C ASP A 56 -17.02 20.83 -5.50
N ILE A 57 -15.98 20.61 -6.32
CA ILE A 57 -15.97 19.64 -7.41
C ILE A 57 -15.10 18.45 -6.97
N PRO A 58 -15.64 17.24 -6.80
CA PRO A 58 -14.89 16.12 -6.22
C PRO A 58 -13.78 15.58 -7.15
N ARG A 59 -13.94 15.76 -8.46
CA ARG A 59 -13.02 15.32 -9.51
C ARG A 59 -13.06 16.30 -10.66
N ILE A 60 -11.89 16.78 -11.08
CA ILE A 60 -11.77 17.64 -12.25
C ILE A 60 -11.01 16.92 -13.37
N GLU A 61 -11.32 17.24 -14.62
CA GLU A 61 -10.53 16.79 -15.76
C GLU A 61 -9.40 17.79 -16.02
N ALA A 62 -8.16 17.33 -15.95
CA ALA A 62 -6.98 18.10 -16.33
C ALA A 62 -6.54 17.66 -17.72
N LYS A 63 -6.47 18.60 -18.66
CA LYS A 63 -5.97 18.37 -20.02
C LYS A 63 -4.83 19.32 -20.34
N LEU A 64 -3.66 18.75 -20.61
CA LEU A 64 -2.45 19.45 -21.02
C LEU A 64 -2.28 19.28 -22.53
N ILE A 65 -2.14 20.38 -23.26
CA ILE A 65 -1.93 20.37 -24.72
C ILE A 65 -0.50 20.80 -25.01
N PHE A 66 0.27 19.92 -25.64
CA PHE A 66 1.68 20.12 -25.94
C PHE A 66 1.86 20.63 -27.36
N ARG A 67 2.07 21.94 -27.51
CA ARG A 67 2.25 22.59 -28.83
C ARG A 67 3.69 22.49 -29.34
N ASP A 68 4.66 22.45 -28.43
CA ASP A 68 6.10 22.50 -28.73
C ASP A 68 6.80 21.14 -28.48
N GLY A 69 6.04 20.04 -28.40
CA GLY A 69 6.56 18.72 -28.06
C GLY A 69 6.67 18.48 -26.54
N GLY A 70 7.48 17.48 -26.14
CA GLY A 70 7.71 17.14 -24.71
C GLY A 70 6.65 16.27 -24.04
N HIS A 71 5.55 15.96 -24.74
CA HIS A 71 4.49 15.07 -24.25
C HIS A 71 4.99 13.67 -23.83
N SER A 72 5.92 13.09 -24.58
CA SER A 72 6.49 11.75 -24.39
C SER A 72 7.35 11.68 -23.15
N ASP A 73 8.24 12.66 -22.97
CA ASP A 73 9.07 12.79 -21.78
C ASP A 73 8.22 13.04 -20.53
N PHE A 74 7.20 13.89 -20.66
CA PHE A 74 6.25 14.15 -19.57
C PHE A 74 5.51 12.88 -19.18
N GLN A 75 4.93 12.16 -20.16
CA GLN A 75 4.22 10.92 -19.92
C GLN A 75 5.12 9.88 -19.26
N ALA A 76 6.30 9.61 -19.82
CA ALA A 76 7.22 8.61 -19.29
C ALA A 76 7.66 8.95 -17.86
N LYS A 77 8.00 10.22 -17.59
CA LYS A 77 8.35 10.66 -16.22
C LYS A 77 7.18 10.55 -15.26
N PHE A 78 5.98 10.89 -15.72
CA PHE A 78 4.78 10.84 -14.90
C PHE A 78 4.44 9.38 -14.53
N GLU A 79 4.47 8.47 -15.50
CA GLU A 79 4.22 7.03 -15.28
C GLU A 79 5.25 6.45 -14.31
N TRP A 80 6.54 6.67 -14.57
CA TRP A 80 7.62 6.25 -13.67
C TRP A 80 7.44 6.78 -12.23
N LEU A 81 7.04 8.05 -12.10
CA LEU A 81 6.82 8.68 -10.80
C LEU A 81 5.64 8.06 -10.06
N LYS A 82 4.56 7.80 -10.78
CA LYS A 82 3.35 7.17 -10.25
C LYS A 82 3.64 5.76 -9.77
N GLU A 83 4.35 4.95 -10.56
CA GLU A 83 4.80 3.61 -10.17
C GLU A 83 5.65 3.65 -8.90
N ARG A 84 6.65 4.53 -8.86
CA ARG A 84 7.56 4.65 -7.71
C ARG A 84 6.82 5.09 -6.45
N LEU A 85 5.83 5.97 -6.56
CA LEU A 85 5.03 6.41 -5.43
C LEU A 85 4.08 5.32 -4.94
N HIS A 86 3.47 4.55 -5.84
CA HIS A 86 2.66 3.39 -5.44
C HIS A 86 3.51 2.34 -4.74
N HIS A 87 4.70 2.03 -5.27
CA HIS A 87 5.62 1.10 -4.63
C HIS A 87 6.08 1.58 -3.26
N ALA A 88 6.40 2.87 -3.12
CA ALA A 88 6.75 3.45 -1.83
C ALA A 88 5.57 3.50 -0.84
N GLN A 89 4.33 3.62 -1.34
CA GLN A 89 3.11 3.52 -0.52
C GLN A 89 2.90 2.09 -0.01
N GLU A 90 3.12 1.08 -0.86
CA GLU A 90 3.04 -0.34 -0.50
C GLU A 90 4.08 -0.71 0.57
N LEU A 91 5.29 -0.16 0.47
CA LEU A 91 6.36 -0.34 1.46
C LEU A 91 6.13 0.47 2.76
N GLY A 92 5.04 1.22 2.89
CA GLY A 92 4.76 2.06 4.07
C GLY A 92 5.70 3.27 4.21
N MET A 93 6.48 3.61 3.18
CA MET A 93 7.45 4.70 3.19
C MET A 93 6.81 6.08 2.98
N ILE A 94 5.55 6.11 2.52
CA ILE A 94 4.78 7.34 2.36
C ILE A 94 3.73 7.43 3.48
N PRO A 95 3.99 8.22 4.54
CA PRO A 95 3.00 8.44 5.58
C PRO A 95 1.86 9.28 4.99
N GLY A 96 0.64 8.74 4.97
CA GLY A 96 -0.55 9.58 4.84
C GLY A 96 -1.73 9.10 4.00
N GLN A 97 -1.78 7.86 3.49
CA GLN A 97 -3.00 7.40 2.79
C GLN A 97 -3.48 5.98 3.14
N ASN A 98 -2.73 5.19 3.92
CA ASN A 98 -3.19 3.88 4.37
C ASN A 98 -3.52 3.91 5.86
N LEU A 99 -4.78 4.22 6.19
CA LEU A 99 -5.35 4.09 7.54
C LEU A 99 -6.07 2.73 7.69
N GLU A 100 -5.57 1.66 7.08
CA GLU A 100 -5.92 0.34 7.57
C GLU A 100 -5.00 0.09 8.78
N PRO A 101 -5.49 0.19 10.03
CA PRO A 101 -4.71 -0.33 11.14
C PRO A 101 -4.40 -1.80 10.82
N PRO A 102 -3.15 -2.27 11.06
CA PRO A 102 -2.87 -3.68 10.92
C PRO A 102 -3.93 -4.45 11.71
N PRO A 103 -4.43 -5.59 11.19
CA PRO A 103 -5.38 -6.41 11.94
C PRO A 103 -4.82 -6.59 13.34
N PRO A 104 -5.63 -6.39 14.40
CA PRO A 104 -5.14 -6.51 15.76
C PRO A 104 -4.48 -7.88 15.87
N TYR A 105 -3.16 -7.87 16.12
CA TYR A 105 -2.42 -9.09 16.30
C TYR A 105 -2.90 -9.65 17.63
N ASP A 106 -3.86 -10.58 17.58
CA ASP A 106 -4.28 -11.31 18.74
C ASP A 106 -3.07 -12.14 19.17
N ALA A 107 -2.39 -11.72 20.25
CA ALA A 107 -1.33 -12.49 20.89
C ALA A 107 -1.83 -13.84 21.47
N SER A 108 -3.10 -14.16 21.21
CA SER A 108 -3.81 -15.37 21.58
C SER A 108 -4.02 -16.30 20.38
N ALA A 109 -3.07 -16.40 19.45
CA ALA A 109 -3.02 -17.59 18.60
C ALA A 109 -2.50 -18.74 19.48
N PRO A 110 -3.33 -19.72 19.87
CA PRO A 110 -2.82 -20.90 20.55
C PRO A 110 -1.81 -21.58 19.61
N PRO A 111 -0.71 -22.16 20.12
CA PRO A 111 0.12 -23.01 19.28
C PRO A 111 -0.79 -24.09 18.69
N SER A 112 -0.86 -24.13 17.36
CA SER A 112 -1.54 -25.20 16.64
C SER A 112 -0.71 -26.47 16.83
N SER A 113 -0.83 -27.11 17.98
CA SER A 113 -0.32 -28.45 18.22
C SER A 113 -1.24 -29.40 17.46
N SER A 114 -0.76 -29.80 16.28
CA SER A 114 -1.22 -30.95 15.53
C SER A 114 -1.56 -32.13 16.45
N SER A 115 -2.84 -32.49 16.45
CA SER A 115 -3.41 -33.83 16.58
C SER A 115 -2.52 -34.92 17.21
N ALA A 116 -2.80 -35.27 18.47
CA ALA A 116 -2.53 -36.60 19.00
C ALA A 116 -3.85 -37.22 19.49
N VAL A 117 -4.28 -38.26 18.76
CA VAL A 117 -5.39 -39.15 19.05
C VAL A 117 -5.17 -39.87 20.38
N GLY A 118 -6.18 -39.93 21.27
CA GLY A 118 -6.09 -40.86 22.42
C GLY A 118 -7.16 -40.73 23.52
N ARG A 119 -8.22 -41.54 23.38
CA ARG A 119 -9.03 -42.23 24.43
C ARG A 119 -9.93 -41.45 25.41
N GLN A 120 -11.16 -41.97 25.49
CA GLN A 120 -12.27 -41.60 26.38
C GLN A 120 -12.10 -42.08 27.83
N GLN A 121 -12.48 -41.20 28.79
CA GLN A 121 -13.15 -41.42 30.11
C GLN A 121 -12.48 -42.26 31.23
N PRO A 122 -12.88 -42.16 32.53
CA PRO A 122 -13.76 -41.17 33.25
C PRO A 122 -13.29 -40.73 34.69
N SER A 123 -13.93 -39.67 35.22
CA SER A 123 -14.27 -39.28 36.64
C SER A 123 -13.44 -39.71 37.88
N SER A 124 -13.09 -38.76 38.78
CA SER A 124 -13.37 -38.78 40.24
C SER A 124 -12.80 -37.57 41.04
N ASP A 125 -13.67 -36.94 41.84
CA ASP A 125 -13.55 -36.34 43.19
C ASP A 125 -12.18 -35.92 43.81
N GLY A 126 -12.08 -34.69 44.36
CA GLY A 126 -11.14 -34.33 45.46
C GLY A 126 -10.49 -32.93 45.41
N PRO A 127 -10.09 -32.30 46.55
CA PRO A 127 -10.39 -30.89 46.88
C PRO A 127 -9.24 -29.86 46.77
N GLU A 128 -9.63 -28.59 46.85
CA GLU A 128 -8.84 -27.32 46.93
C GLU A 128 -7.65 -27.32 47.93
N PRO A 129 -6.65 -26.41 47.77
CA PRO A 129 -6.72 -25.14 48.52
C PRO A 129 -6.03 -23.88 47.89
N ASN A 130 -6.74 -22.73 47.97
CA ASN A 130 -6.35 -21.46 48.63
C ASN A 130 -5.20 -20.55 48.05
N VAL A 131 -5.61 -19.47 47.34
CA VAL A 131 -5.16 -18.03 47.25
C VAL A 131 -3.80 -17.54 47.81
N PRO A 132 -3.14 -16.44 47.33
CA PRO A 132 -3.73 -15.09 47.07
C PRO A 132 -3.14 -14.23 45.91
N PRO A 133 -3.69 -13.02 45.65
CA PRO A 133 -3.38 -12.18 44.48
C PRO A 133 -2.25 -11.18 44.78
N THR A 134 -1.33 -10.96 43.83
CA THR A 134 -0.43 -9.80 43.88
C THR A 134 -0.21 -9.27 42.48
N GLY A 135 -0.74 -8.07 42.22
CA GLY A 135 -0.41 -7.33 41.01
C GLY A 135 1.05 -6.89 41.04
N GLN A 136 1.74 -7.08 39.92
CA GLN A 136 2.80 -6.17 39.50
C GLN A 136 2.62 -5.92 38.01
N HIS A 137 2.27 -4.68 37.69
CA HIS A 137 2.35 -4.13 36.34
C HIS A 137 3.82 -4.19 35.91
N GLN A 138 4.17 -5.16 35.08
CA GLN A 138 5.40 -5.11 34.31
C GLN A 138 5.07 -4.38 33.01
N PRO A 139 5.70 -3.22 32.71
CA PRO A 139 5.51 -2.59 31.41
C PRO A 139 5.88 -3.60 30.31
N PRO A 140 5.10 -3.69 29.22
CA PRO A 140 5.39 -4.63 28.14
C PRO A 140 6.80 -4.34 27.61
N GLN A 141 7.65 -5.37 27.60
CA GLN A 141 8.98 -5.24 27.04
C GLN A 141 8.85 -4.83 25.57
N PRO A 142 9.66 -3.87 25.08
CA PRO A 142 9.67 -3.50 23.68
C PRO A 142 9.99 -4.75 22.86
N ALA A 143 9.13 -5.05 21.88
CA ALA A 143 9.35 -6.16 20.97
C ALA A 143 10.73 -5.98 20.30
N PRO A 144 11.57 -7.03 20.20
CA PRO A 144 12.84 -6.93 19.50
C PRO A 144 12.61 -6.47 18.06
N ASP A 145 13.23 -5.35 17.67
CA ASP A 145 13.19 -4.76 16.31
C ASP A 145 13.98 -5.60 15.28
N GLU A 146 14.39 -6.82 15.64
CA GLU A 146 15.18 -7.71 14.81
C GLU A 146 14.31 -8.88 14.35
N PRO A 147 14.25 -9.17 13.03
CA PRO A 147 13.54 -10.33 12.54
C PRO A 147 14.10 -11.59 13.21
N PRO A 148 13.28 -12.63 13.41
CA PRO A 148 13.73 -13.87 14.03
C PRO A 148 15.02 -14.36 13.35
N PRO A 149 16.03 -14.80 14.12
CA PRO A 149 17.17 -15.48 13.52
C PRO A 149 16.59 -16.63 12.67
N ASP A 150 16.97 -16.69 11.40
CA ASP A 150 16.47 -17.62 10.35
C ASP A 150 15.28 -17.14 9.49
N TYR A 151 14.80 -15.90 9.61
CA TYR A 151 13.71 -15.37 8.75
C TYR A 151 14.04 -15.42 7.24
N LEU A 152 15.30 -15.13 6.87
CA LEU A 152 15.74 -15.20 5.47
C LEU A 152 15.76 -16.64 4.94
N GLU A 153 16.12 -17.60 5.79
CA GLU A 153 16.12 -19.02 5.42
C GLU A 153 14.69 -19.54 5.26
N ALA A 154 13.78 -19.17 6.17
CA ALA A 154 12.36 -19.50 6.05
C ALA A 154 11.74 -18.95 4.75
N GLN A 155 12.11 -17.73 4.35
CA GLN A 155 11.66 -17.17 3.07
C GLN A 155 12.24 -17.90 1.87
N ALA A 156 13.53 -18.28 1.91
CA ALA A 156 14.15 -19.06 0.85
C ALA A 156 13.47 -20.43 0.67
N GLN A 157 13.20 -21.12 1.79
CA GLN A 157 12.51 -22.41 1.77
C GLN A 157 11.09 -22.30 1.20
N ALA A 158 10.34 -21.25 1.52
CA ALA A 158 9.00 -21.04 0.97
C ALA A 158 9.01 -20.87 -0.57
N ILE A 159 9.99 -20.13 -1.10
CA ILE A 159 10.16 -19.96 -2.55
C ILE A 159 10.51 -21.30 -3.22
N THR A 160 11.40 -22.09 -2.60
CA THR A 160 11.79 -23.40 -3.10
C THR A 160 10.60 -24.36 -3.17
N ILE A 161 9.77 -24.43 -2.12
CA ILE A 161 8.60 -25.31 -2.07
C ILE A 161 7.58 -24.93 -3.15
N GLN A 162 7.31 -23.63 -3.35
CA GLN A 162 6.39 -23.19 -4.40
C GLN A 162 6.87 -23.56 -5.80
N TYR A 163 8.19 -23.53 -6.03
CA TYR A 163 8.77 -23.91 -7.31
C TYR A 163 8.66 -25.42 -7.54
N GLU A 164 8.98 -26.23 -6.54
CA GLU A 164 8.89 -27.70 -6.61
C GLU A 164 7.44 -28.17 -6.80
N GLU A 165 6.47 -27.51 -6.16
CA GLU A 165 5.04 -27.82 -6.31
C GLU A 165 4.51 -27.47 -7.71
N ARG A 166 5.01 -26.38 -8.30
CA ARG A 166 4.72 -26.04 -9.70
C ARG A 166 5.29 -27.09 -10.66
N GLU A 167 6.54 -27.53 -10.48
CA GLU A 167 7.14 -28.58 -11.32
C GLU A 167 6.37 -29.90 -11.22
N ARG A 168 5.91 -30.28 -10.03
CA ARG A 168 5.07 -31.49 -9.86
C ARG A 168 3.74 -31.39 -10.60
N GLN A 169 3.08 -30.24 -10.54
CA GLN A 169 1.81 -30.02 -11.27
C GLN A 169 2.02 -30.05 -12.79
N GLU A 170 3.17 -29.58 -13.27
CA GLU A 170 3.52 -29.64 -14.70
C GLU A 170 3.88 -31.07 -15.15
N ALA A 171 4.50 -31.86 -14.28
CA ALA A 171 4.82 -33.27 -14.54
C ALA A 171 3.57 -34.16 -14.59
N ASP A 172 2.57 -33.92 -13.73
CA ASP A 172 1.30 -34.68 -13.72
C ASP A 172 0.38 -34.32 -14.91
N ARG A 173 0.66 -33.20 -15.59
CA ARG A 173 -0.07 -32.75 -16.78
C ARG A 173 0.46 -33.33 -18.11
N ARG A 174 1.51 -34.15 -18.09
CA ARG A 174 2.08 -34.81 -19.26
C ARG A 174 1.76 -36.30 -19.30
#